data_AF-A0A0J5JXL9-F1
#
_entry.id   AF-A0A0J5JXL9-F1
#
_cell.length_a   1.000
_cell.length_b   1.000
_cell.length_c   1.000
_cell.angle_alpha   90.00
_cell.angle_beta   90.00
_cell.angle_gamma   90.00
#
_symmetry.space_group_name_H-M   'P 1'
#
loop_
_entity.id
_entity.type
_entity.pdbx_description
1 polymer ?
#
loop_
_entity_poly.entity_id
_entity_poly.type
_entity_poly.pdbx_seq_one_letter_code
_entity_poly.pdbx_strand_id
1 'polypeptide(L)'
;MKETKHITEGATLLGIYALLLLITLYVPFLGMITILAMVVPFVVFTARNGWKSGIWLIVIAGLLSVLLGSPLALVLSIPASTVGVVMGHLIGNKANRYAILGAATGVYLINYILAYIVAIVLFNIDFMEVLQGMIRESMQASESIATSLGQENAKEGLEKMEEYLGYSTYLLPTWFVLTSFVHAFFSQLFTVFILKRLKMQVSSFPPFRELMLPKSLLWYYLIVLVLSLMQPEEGSTLFTAVLNLSFILMLLMTIQGLSFIFFFCHVKKISKVVPITILILSFLIPPLVYIIRMIGIVDIGFQLRDRIQGKK
;
A
#
# COMPACT_ATOMS: atom_id res chain seq x y z
N MET A 1 -37.31 -10.33 14.78
CA MET A 1 -36.08 -10.78 15.47
C MET A 1 -34.82 -10.69 14.60
N LYS A 2 -34.79 -11.22 13.37
CA LYS A 2 -33.60 -11.09 12.47
C LYS A 2 -33.28 -9.64 12.11
N GLU A 3 -34.30 -8.83 11.80
CA GLU A 3 -34.10 -7.40 11.45
C GLU A 3 -33.65 -6.55 12.64
N THR A 4 -34.24 -6.75 13.82
CA THR A 4 -33.82 -6.07 15.06
C THR A 4 -32.35 -6.37 15.37
N LYS A 5 -31.91 -7.63 15.22
CA LYS A 5 -30.52 -8.03 15.44
C LYS A 5 -29.56 -7.38 14.43
N HIS A 6 -29.98 -7.25 13.17
CA HIS A 6 -29.21 -6.61 12.10
C HIS A 6 -28.99 -5.11 12.38
N ILE A 7 -30.05 -4.40 12.78
CA ILE A 7 -29.98 -2.96 13.12
C ILE A 7 -29.10 -2.74 14.37
N THR A 8 -29.28 -3.53 15.43
CA THR A 8 -28.47 -3.40 16.65
C THR A 8 -26.99 -3.68 16.40
N GLU A 9 -26.66 -4.68 15.57
CA GLU A 9 -25.27 -4.97 15.19
C GLU A 9 -24.67 -3.82 14.38
N GLY A 10 -25.39 -3.30 13.38
CA GLY A 10 -24.96 -2.16 12.58
C GLY A 10 -24.68 -0.93 13.44
N ALA A 11 -25.60 -0.59 14.36
CA ALA A 11 -25.42 0.51 15.30
C ALA A 11 -24.19 0.33 16.20
N THR A 12 -23.96 -0.90 16.71
CA THR A 12 -22.78 -1.20 17.55
C THR A 12 -21.48 -1.00 16.78
N LEU A 13 -21.42 -1.49 15.53
CA LEU A 13 -20.23 -1.36 14.69
C LEU A 13 -20.00 0.08 14.24
N LEU A 14 -21.07 0.86 13.98
CA LEU A 14 -20.97 2.30 13.75
C LEU A 14 -20.46 3.06 14.98
N GLY A 15 -20.88 2.66 16.18
CA GLY A 15 -20.35 3.23 17.43
C GLY A 15 -18.84 2.96 17.59
N ILE A 16 -18.39 1.74 17.28
CA ILE A 16 -16.96 1.40 17.27
C ILE A 16 -16.22 2.22 16.21
N TYR A 17 -16.77 2.32 14.99
CA TYR A 17 -16.22 3.14 13.92
C TYR A 17 -16.08 4.61 14.34
N ALA A 18 -17.12 5.19 14.94
CA ALA A 18 -17.12 6.57 15.41
C ALA A 18 -16.03 6.82 16.47
N LEU A 19 -15.87 5.90 17.42
CA LEU A 19 -14.78 5.97 18.40
C LEU A 19 -13.41 5.90 17.73
N LEU A 20 -13.20 4.97 16.79
CA LEU A 20 -11.95 4.86 16.04
C LEU A 20 -11.66 6.14 15.25
N LEU A 21 -12.67 6.71 14.58
CA LEU A 21 -12.55 7.97 13.85
C LEU A 21 -12.11 9.11 14.77
N LEU A 22 -12.75 9.27 15.93
CA LEU A 22 -12.40 10.32 16.90
C LEU A 22 -10.95 10.15 17.40
N ILE A 23 -10.52 8.93 17.69
CA ILE A 23 -9.12 8.65 18.06
C ILE A 23 -8.18 8.99 16.91
N THR A 24 -8.55 8.64 15.67
CA THR A 24 -7.76 8.96 14.48
C THR A 24 -7.59 10.46 14.26
N LEU A 25 -8.64 11.24 14.50
CA LEU A 25 -8.62 12.70 14.29
C LEU A 25 -7.90 13.45 15.42
N TYR A 26 -8.07 13.04 16.67
CA TYR A 26 -7.73 13.88 17.81
C TYR A 26 -6.62 13.33 18.71
N VAL A 27 -6.16 12.09 18.50
CA VAL A 27 -5.11 11.48 19.33
C VAL A 27 -3.87 11.15 18.48
N PRO A 28 -2.83 12.00 18.52
CA PRO A 28 -1.58 11.77 17.81
C PRO A 28 -0.95 10.39 18.11
N PHE A 29 -0.19 9.85 17.17
CA PHE A 29 0.42 8.49 17.19
C PHE A 29 -0.58 7.33 17.21
N LEU A 30 -1.56 7.33 18.10
CA LEU A 30 -2.65 6.35 18.11
C LEU A 30 -3.50 6.46 16.84
N GLY A 31 -3.61 7.65 16.25
CA GLY A 31 -4.26 7.85 14.97
C GLY A 31 -3.67 7.03 13.83
N MET A 32 -2.35 6.86 13.80
CA MET A 32 -1.66 6.07 12.77
C MET A 32 -2.00 4.58 12.83
N ILE A 33 -2.36 4.07 14.01
CA ILE A 33 -2.76 2.68 14.20
C ILE A 33 -4.26 2.53 13.96
N THR A 34 -5.06 3.46 14.50
CA THR A 34 -6.53 3.39 14.43
C THR A 34 -7.07 3.61 13.02
N ILE A 35 -6.39 4.36 12.15
CA ILE A 35 -6.76 4.50 10.73
C ILE A 35 -6.83 3.15 10.00
N LEU A 36 -5.94 2.21 10.34
CA LEU A 36 -5.93 0.84 9.80
C LEU A 36 -7.06 -0.02 10.39
N ALA A 37 -7.43 0.26 11.65
CA ALA A 37 -8.49 -0.45 12.36
C ALA A 37 -9.90 0.03 11.95
N MET A 38 -10.05 1.25 11.43
CA MET A 38 -11.33 1.81 10.97
C MET A 38 -12.01 0.95 9.89
N VAL A 39 -11.26 0.15 9.14
CA VAL A 39 -11.77 -0.79 8.13
C VAL A 39 -12.57 -1.93 8.77
N VAL A 40 -12.21 -2.33 9.99
CA VAL A 40 -12.68 -3.57 10.64
C VAL A 40 -14.20 -3.60 10.87
N PRO A 41 -14.85 -2.54 11.39
CA PRO A 41 -16.30 -2.55 11.60
C PRO A 41 -17.09 -2.84 10.31
N PHE A 42 -16.66 -2.25 9.18
CA PHE A 42 -17.28 -2.47 7.87
C PHE A 42 -17.05 -3.90 7.36
N VAL A 43 -15.85 -4.45 7.57
CA VAL A 43 -15.54 -5.85 7.23
C VAL A 43 -16.44 -6.80 8.00
N VAL A 44 -16.52 -6.64 9.33
CA VAL A 44 -17.32 -7.51 10.19
C VAL A 44 -18.79 -7.47 9.79
N PHE A 45 -19.35 -6.26 9.62
CA PHE A 45 -20.74 -6.10 9.25
C PHE A 45 -21.02 -6.73 7.88
N THR A 46 -20.19 -6.43 6.88
CA THR A 46 -20.41 -6.87 5.51
C THR A 46 -20.21 -8.37 5.33
N ALA A 47 -19.24 -8.96 6.01
CA ALA A 47 -19.01 -10.40 5.97
C ALA A 47 -20.17 -11.20 6.56
N ARG A 48 -20.94 -10.62 7.49
CA ARG A 48 -22.11 -11.25 8.12
C ARG A 48 -23.42 -10.96 7.40
N ASN A 49 -23.58 -9.75 6.90
CA ASN A 49 -24.87 -9.22 6.42
C ASN A 49 -24.90 -8.92 4.90
N GLY A 50 -23.81 -9.21 4.18
CA GLY A 50 -23.69 -9.01 2.73
C GLY A 50 -23.38 -7.58 2.31
N TRP A 51 -22.90 -7.43 1.07
CA TRP A 51 -22.42 -6.15 0.52
C TRP A 51 -23.50 -5.07 0.39
N LYS A 52 -24.75 -5.47 0.11
CA LYS A 52 -25.89 -4.54 0.04
C LYS A 52 -26.13 -3.82 1.37
N SER A 53 -26.04 -4.56 2.48
CA SER A 53 -26.10 -3.97 3.83
C SER A 53 -24.91 -3.06 4.07
N GLY A 54 -23.71 -3.47 3.63
CA GLY A 54 -22.48 -2.67 3.73
C GLY A 54 -22.59 -1.28 3.10
N ILE A 55 -23.31 -1.14 1.98
CA ILE A 55 -23.53 0.17 1.33
C ILE A 55 -24.27 1.15 2.25
N TRP A 56 -25.32 0.69 2.93
CA TRP A 56 -26.02 1.54 3.91
C TRP A 56 -25.11 1.96 5.06
N LEU A 57 -24.20 1.07 5.48
CA LEU A 57 -23.22 1.37 6.51
C LEU A 57 -22.26 2.48 6.07
N ILE A 58 -21.83 2.50 4.79
CA ILE A 58 -21.00 3.58 4.22
C ILE A 58 -21.71 4.93 4.34
N VAL A 59 -22.99 5.00 3.97
CA VAL A 59 -23.76 6.26 4.00
C VAL A 59 -23.85 6.80 5.42
N ILE A 60 -24.25 5.96 6.38
CA ILE A 60 -24.39 6.39 7.78
C ILE A 60 -23.04 6.75 8.38
N ALA A 61 -22.00 5.96 8.10
CA ALA A 61 -20.65 6.27 8.55
C ALA A 61 -20.16 7.61 8.00
N GLY A 62 -20.38 7.91 6.71
CA GLY A 62 -20.01 9.18 6.09
C GLY A 62 -20.71 10.38 6.76
N LEU A 63 -22.01 10.27 7.05
CA LEU A 63 -22.75 11.29 7.80
C LEU A 63 -22.14 11.49 9.20
N LEU A 64 -21.87 10.39 9.92
CA LEU A 64 -21.22 10.46 11.23
C LEU A 64 -19.83 11.09 11.14
N SER A 65 -19.06 10.85 10.08
CA SER A 65 -17.73 11.45 9.92
C SER A 65 -17.78 12.96 9.79
N VAL A 66 -18.73 13.46 9.01
CA VAL A 66 -18.93 14.91 8.84
C VAL A 66 -19.41 15.54 10.15
N LEU A 67 -20.33 14.88 10.86
CA LEU A 67 -20.88 15.38 12.12
C LEU A 67 -19.87 15.40 13.28
N LEU A 68 -19.02 14.37 13.39
CA LEU A 68 -18.09 14.21 14.50
C LEU A 68 -16.74 14.88 14.27
N GLY A 69 -16.37 15.11 13.00
CA GLY A 69 -15.13 15.76 12.62
C GLY A 69 -15.39 17.00 11.78
N SER A 70 -15.28 16.84 10.47
CA SER A 70 -15.52 17.89 9.47
C SER A 70 -15.75 17.23 8.11
N PRO A 71 -16.12 17.99 7.05
CA PRO A 71 -16.13 17.44 5.69
C PRO A 71 -14.82 16.75 5.29
N LEU A 72 -13.67 17.19 5.82
CA LEU A 72 -12.37 16.59 5.55
C LEU A 72 -12.23 15.18 6.14
N ALA A 73 -13.00 14.84 7.19
CA ALA A 73 -13.00 13.48 7.75
C ALA A 73 -13.48 12.42 6.73
N LEU A 74 -14.16 12.82 5.65
CA LEU A 74 -14.52 11.94 4.55
C LEU A 74 -13.30 11.35 3.83
N VAL A 75 -12.16 12.06 3.83
CA VAL A 75 -10.89 11.56 3.28
C VAL A 75 -10.41 10.30 4.01
N LEU A 76 -10.77 10.13 5.28
CA LEU A 76 -10.47 8.92 6.07
C LEU A 76 -11.62 7.90 6.00
N SER A 77 -12.85 8.40 6.07
CA SER A 77 -14.07 7.58 6.14
C SER A 77 -14.34 6.80 4.86
N ILE A 78 -14.23 7.45 3.71
CA ILE A 78 -14.55 6.83 2.41
C ILE A 78 -13.61 5.65 2.12
N PRO A 79 -12.26 5.79 2.24
CA PRO A 79 -11.37 4.65 2.09
C PRO A 79 -11.67 3.54 3.09
N ALA A 80 -11.82 3.85 4.38
CA ALA A 80 -12.04 2.83 5.41
C ALA A 80 -13.33 2.02 5.16
N SER A 81 -14.41 2.72 4.80
CA SER A 81 -15.73 2.13 4.62
C SER A 81 -15.84 1.34 3.32
N THR A 82 -15.40 1.89 2.18
CA THR A 82 -15.44 1.20 0.88
C THR A 82 -14.52 -0.02 0.83
N VAL A 83 -13.28 0.11 1.32
CA VAL A 83 -12.34 -1.02 1.42
C VAL A 83 -12.89 -2.07 2.36
N GLY A 84 -13.45 -1.67 3.50
CA GLY A 84 -13.99 -2.61 4.47
C GLY A 84 -15.20 -3.38 3.95
N VAL A 85 -16.07 -2.75 3.15
CA VAL A 85 -17.17 -3.45 2.45
C VAL A 85 -16.63 -4.45 1.43
N VAL A 86 -15.65 -4.08 0.61
CA VAL A 86 -15.07 -4.99 -0.41
C VAL A 86 -14.35 -6.17 0.25
N MET A 87 -13.51 -5.90 1.26
CA MET A 87 -12.85 -6.95 2.02
C MET A 87 -13.84 -7.85 2.74
N GLY A 88 -14.86 -7.28 3.39
CA GLY A 88 -15.91 -8.03 4.07
C GLY A 88 -16.70 -8.94 3.12
N HIS A 89 -17.04 -8.45 1.93
CA HIS A 89 -17.70 -9.25 0.90
C HIS A 89 -16.84 -10.46 0.47
N LEU A 90 -15.57 -10.23 0.16
CA LEU A 90 -14.65 -11.29 -0.28
C LEU A 90 -14.37 -12.30 0.84
N ILE A 91 -14.24 -11.83 2.09
CA ILE A 91 -14.08 -12.70 3.26
C ILE A 91 -15.33 -13.55 3.50
N GLY A 92 -16.54 -12.95 3.40
CA GLY A 92 -17.81 -13.68 3.48
C GLY A 92 -17.91 -14.78 2.42
N ASN A 93 -17.35 -14.55 1.23
CA ASN A 93 -17.29 -15.50 0.12
C ASN A 93 -16.07 -16.45 0.18
N LYS A 94 -15.31 -16.46 1.27
CA LYS A 94 -14.13 -17.34 1.48
C LYS A 94 -13.02 -17.17 0.42
N ALA A 95 -12.86 -15.98 -0.13
CA ALA A 95 -11.79 -15.70 -1.08
C ALA A 95 -10.38 -15.90 -0.47
N ASN A 96 -9.40 -16.21 -1.32
CA ASN A 96 -8.00 -16.24 -0.93
C ASN A 96 -7.55 -14.83 -0.49
N ARG A 97 -6.70 -14.77 0.53
CA ARG A 97 -6.07 -13.54 1.01
C ARG A 97 -5.39 -12.70 -0.06
N TYR A 98 -4.72 -13.29 -1.05
CA TYR A 98 -4.09 -12.50 -2.12
C TYR A 98 -5.12 -11.79 -3.00
N ALA A 99 -6.28 -12.42 -3.24
CA ALA A 99 -7.38 -11.78 -3.96
C ALA A 99 -7.97 -10.62 -3.14
N ILE A 100 -8.13 -10.81 -1.82
CA ILE A 100 -8.56 -9.75 -0.89
C ILE A 100 -7.55 -8.59 -0.88
N LEU A 101 -6.24 -8.89 -0.83
CA LEU A 101 -5.19 -7.88 -0.85
C LEU A 101 -5.19 -7.07 -2.14
N GLY A 102 -5.29 -7.74 -3.30
CA GLY A 102 -5.35 -7.08 -4.60
C GLY A 102 -6.58 -6.19 -4.74
N ALA A 103 -7.77 -6.69 -4.35
CA ALA A 103 -9.00 -5.91 -4.38
C ALA A 103 -8.93 -4.70 -3.43
N ALA A 104 -8.46 -4.88 -2.20
CA ALA A 104 -8.28 -3.79 -1.24
C ALA A 104 -7.28 -2.74 -1.75
N THR A 105 -6.17 -3.18 -2.35
CA THR A 105 -5.17 -2.27 -2.96
C THR A 105 -5.81 -1.44 -4.07
N GLY A 106 -6.58 -2.07 -4.96
CA GLY A 106 -7.28 -1.37 -6.05
C GLY A 106 -8.31 -0.35 -5.54
N VAL A 107 -9.07 -0.70 -4.49
CA VAL A 107 -10.07 0.21 -3.90
C VAL A 107 -9.40 1.37 -3.18
N TYR A 108 -8.33 1.14 -2.42
CA TYR A 108 -7.52 2.23 -1.84
C TYR A 108 -6.98 3.16 -2.92
N LEU A 109 -6.43 2.60 -4.01
CA LEU A 109 -5.88 3.36 -5.12
C LEU A 109 -6.93 4.28 -5.75
N ILE A 110 -8.11 3.74 -6.05
CA ILE A 110 -9.23 4.54 -6.58
C ILE A 110 -9.61 5.65 -5.60
N ASN A 111 -9.74 5.34 -4.30
CA ASN A 111 -10.08 6.34 -3.31
C ASN A 111 -9.02 7.45 -3.19
N TYR A 112 -7.73 7.12 -3.23
CA TYR A 112 -6.67 8.12 -3.14
C TYR A 112 -6.58 9.00 -4.38
N ILE A 113 -6.74 8.41 -5.58
CA ILE A 113 -6.83 9.19 -6.82
C ILE A 113 -8.04 10.13 -6.79
N LEU A 114 -9.22 9.62 -6.39
CA LEU A 114 -10.44 10.44 -6.29
C LEU A 114 -10.28 11.56 -5.25
N ALA A 115 -9.70 11.25 -4.08
CA ALA A 115 -9.44 12.25 -3.05
C ALA A 115 -8.47 13.34 -3.55
N TYR A 116 -7.42 12.96 -4.30
CA TYR A 116 -6.47 13.89 -4.89
C TYR A 116 -7.14 14.80 -5.94
N ILE A 117 -7.94 14.23 -6.85
CA ILE A 117 -8.71 14.99 -7.84
C ILE A 117 -9.67 15.97 -7.16
N VAL A 118 -10.39 15.52 -6.13
CA VAL A 118 -11.32 16.37 -5.36
C VAL A 118 -10.58 17.51 -4.67
N ALA A 119 -9.42 17.25 -4.08
CA ALA A 119 -8.59 18.27 -3.43
C ALA A 119 -8.17 19.39 -4.40
N ILE A 120 -7.71 19.01 -5.60
CA ILE A 120 -7.32 19.98 -6.63
C ILE A 120 -8.54 20.74 -7.15
N VAL A 121 -9.59 20.03 -7.60
CA VAL A 121 -10.70 20.64 -8.34
C VAL A 121 -11.63 21.48 -7.44
N LEU A 122 -11.91 21.01 -6.22
CA LEU A 122 -12.86 21.70 -5.33
C LEU A 122 -12.19 22.66 -4.35
N PHE A 123 -10.95 22.36 -3.94
CA PHE A 123 -10.27 23.13 -2.89
C PHE A 123 -9.05 23.90 -3.40
N ASN A 124 -8.64 23.71 -4.66
CA ASN A 124 -7.40 24.26 -5.22
C ASN A 124 -6.16 23.92 -4.37
N ILE A 125 -6.14 22.71 -3.81
CA ILE A 125 -5.03 22.21 -3.00
C ILE A 125 -4.31 21.14 -3.81
N ASP A 126 -3.05 21.40 -4.18
CA ASP A 126 -2.13 20.37 -4.63
C ASP A 126 -1.31 19.84 -3.46
N PHE A 127 -1.62 18.62 -3.02
CA PHE A 127 -0.88 17.97 -1.94
C PHE A 127 0.62 17.81 -2.24
N MET A 128 1.01 17.69 -3.52
CA MET A 128 2.41 17.56 -3.88
C MET A 128 3.15 18.89 -3.67
N GLU A 129 2.55 20.01 -4.08
CA GLU A 129 3.11 21.34 -3.84
C GLU A 129 3.21 21.65 -2.35
N VAL A 130 2.19 21.30 -1.56
CA VAL A 130 2.20 21.44 -0.09
C VAL A 130 3.36 20.64 0.51
N LEU A 131 3.51 19.37 0.14
CA LEU A 131 4.60 18.53 0.64
C LEU A 131 5.98 19.05 0.23
N GLN A 132 6.15 19.46 -1.02
CA GLN A 132 7.41 20.04 -1.51
C GLN A 132 7.72 21.36 -0.78
N GLY A 133 6.72 22.20 -0.53
CA GLY A 133 6.86 23.43 0.26
C GLY A 133 7.37 23.14 1.66
N MET A 134 6.79 22.16 2.36
CA MET A 134 7.25 21.75 3.69
C MET A 134 8.69 21.22 3.69
N ILE A 135 9.08 20.45 2.65
CA ILE A 135 10.46 19.95 2.54
C ILE A 135 11.42 21.11 2.25
N ARG A 136 11.06 22.04 1.34
CA ARG A 136 11.86 23.23 1.03
C ARG A 136 12.08 24.11 2.26
N GLU A 137 11.05 24.33 3.07
CA GLU A 137 11.17 25.06 4.33
C GLU A 137 12.15 24.38 5.29
N SER A 138 12.05 23.05 5.43
CA SER A 138 12.98 22.27 6.25
C SER A 138 14.42 22.30 5.72
N MET A 139 14.58 22.33 4.39
CA MET A 139 15.87 22.45 3.72
C MET A 139 16.51 23.82 3.97
N GLN A 140 15.74 24.90 3.84
CA GLN A 140 16.20 26.26 4.14
C GLN A 140 16.59 26.41 5.62
N ALA A 141 15.81 25.83 6.54
CA ALA A 141 16.16 25.81 7.95
C ALA A 141 17.50 25.09 8.18
N SER A 142 17.70 23.94 7.53
CA SER A 142 18.96 23.18 7.59
C SER A 142 20.14 23.97 6.99
N GLU A 143 19.93 24.67 5.88
CA GLU A 143 20.94 25.53 5.26
C GLU A 143 21.40 26.64 6.21
N SER A 144 20.45 27.30 6.87
CA SER A 144 20.77 28.42 7.77
C SER A 144 21.65 27.96 8.93
N ILE A 145 21.38 26.77 9.48
CA ILE A 145 22.18 26.15 10.54
C ILE A 145 23.55 25.76 10.00
N ALA A 146 23.62 25.07 8.85
CA ALA A 146 24.90 24.62 8.29
C ALA A 146 25.81 25.79 7.91
N THR A 147 25.24 26.86 7.35
CA THR A 147 25.96 28.10 7.02
C THR A 147 26.48 28.77 8.29
N SER A 148 25.67 28.82 9.36
CA SER A 148 26.11 29.37 10.66
C SER A 148 27.26 28.58 11.31
N LEU A 149 27.41 27.29 10.95
CA LEU A 149 28.49 26.40 11.39
C LEU A 149 29.69 26.37 10.42
N GLY A 150 29.69 27.19 9.36
CA GLY A 150 30.79 27.31 8.40
C GLY A 150 30.89 26.13 7.42
N GLN A 151 29.81 25.37 7.20
CA GLN A 151 29.80 24.24 6.26
C GLN A 151 29.36 24.68 4.85
N GLU A 152 30.33 25.12 4.02
CA GLU A 152 30.06 25.58 2.65
C GLU A 152 29.52 24.47 1.71
N ASN A 153 29.82 23.20 1.99
CA ASN A 153 29.31 22.04 1.22
C ASN A 153 27.79 21.81 1.37
N ALA A 154 27.13 22.54 2.28
CA ALA A 154 25.68 22.41 2.48
C ALA A 154 24.89 22.84 1.24
N LYS A 155 25.37 23.84 0.49
CA LYS A 155 24.69 24.38 -0.70
C LYS A 155 24.59 23.37 -1.83
N GLU A 156 25.68 22.68 -2.15
CA GLU A 156 25.69 21.66 -3.21
C GLU A 156 24.77 20.47 -2.86
N GLY A 157 24.67 20.10 -1.58
CA GLY A 157 23.75 19.08 -1.11
C GLY A 157 22.28 19.50 -1.27
N LEU A 158 21.98 20.77 -1.03
CA LEU A 158 20.63 21.34 -1.15
C LEU A 158 20.18 21.48 -2.60
N GLU A 159 21.07 21.89 -3.51
CA GLU A 159 20.79 21.97 -4.94
C GLU A 159 20.43 20.60 -5.53
N LYS A 160 21.18 19.55 -5.16
CA LYS A 160 20.85 18.16 -5.54
C LYS A 160 19.51 17.71 -4.97
N MET A 161 19.19 18.09 -3.72
CA MET A 161 17.88 17.78 -3.13
C MET A 161 16.73 18.48 -3.86
N GLU A 162 16.92 19.71 -4.31
CA GLU A 162 15.91 20.44 -5.10
C GLU A 162 15.65 19.76 -6.45
N GLU A 163 16.69 19.26 -7.12
CA GLU A 163 16.56 18.44 -8.34
C GLU A 163 15.73 17.17 -8.07
N TYR A 164 16.02 16.46 -6.97
CA TYR A 164 15.23 15.29 -6.56
C TYR A 164 13.77 15.62 -6.24
N LEU A 165 13.50 16.78 -5.63
CA LEU A 165 12.15 17.24 -5.35
C LEU A 165 11.37 17.49 -6.63
N GLY A 166 11.96 18.15 -7.63
CA GLY A 166 11.33 18.31 -8.95
C GLY A 166 10.97 16.96 -9.57
N TYR A 167 11.90 16.00 -9.52
CA TYR A 167 11.71 14.67 -10.06
C TYR A 167 10.67 13.81 -9.31
N SER A 168 10.43 14.11 -8.02
CA SER A 168 9.48 13.38 -7.17
C SER A 168 8.04 13.46 -7.68
N THR A 169 7.68 14.55 -8.36
CA THR A 169 6.36 14.78 -8.96
C THR A 169 6.04 13.70 -9.99
N TYR A 170 7.02 13.29 -10.80
CA TYR A 170 6.84 12.23 -11.78
C TYR A 170 6.55 10.87 -11.13
N LEU A 171 6.93 10.65 -9.87
CA LEU A 171 6.70 9.40 -9.14
C LEU A 171 5.37 9.36 -8.39
N LEU A 172 4.52 10.38 -8.51
CA LEU A 172 3.22 10.43 -7.85
C LEU A 172 2.36 9.16 -8.08
N PRO A 173 2.26 8.60 -9.31
CA PRO A 173 1.54 7.35 -9.52
C PRO A 173 2.11 6.17 -8.72
N THR A 174 3.43 6.05 -8.64
CA THR A 174 4.11 5.02 -7.84
C THR A 174 3.77 5.20 -6.35
N TRP A 175 3.80 6.43 -5.85
CA TRP A 175 3.40 6.72 -4.47
C TRP A 175 1.97 6.30 -4.16
N PHE A 176 1.02 6.58 -5.05
CA PHE A 176 -0.36 6.10 -4.88
C PHE A 176 -0.44 4.58 -4.85
N VAL A 177 0.24 3.86 -5.75
CA VAL A 177 0.23 2.40 -5.76
C VAL A 177 0.85 1.82 -4.49
N LEU A 178 2.02 2.32 -4.08
CA LEU A 178 2.73 1.83 -2.89
C LEU A 178 1.95 2.10 -1.61
N THR A 179 1.46 3.33 -1.43
CA THR A 179 0.66 3.70 -0.24
C THR A 179 -0.64 2.90 -0.19
N SER A 180 -1.28 2.66 -1.32
CA SER A 180 -2.49 1.82 -1.40
C SER A 180 -2.20 0.38 -1.00
N PHE A 181 -1.11 -0.20 -1.50
CA PHE A 181 -0.69 -1.55 -1.16
C PHE A 181 -0.36 -1.68 0.34
N VAL A 182 0.40 -0.73 0.89
CA VAL A 182 0.77 -0.71 2.31
C VAL A 182 -0.49 -0.63 3.19
N HIS A 183 -1.40 0.29 2.90
CA HIS A 183 -2.67 0.39 3.64
C HIS A 183 -3.52 -0.87 3.51
N ALA A 184 -3.64 -1.45 2.32
CA ALA A 184 -4.36 -2.70 2.10
C ALA A 184 -3.76 -3.86 2.91
N PHE A 185 -2.44 -4.01 2.86
CA PHE A 185 -1.72 -5.08 3.55
C PHE A 185 -1.92 -5.00 5.06
N PHE A 186 -1.67 -3.84 5.67
CA PHE A 186 -1.82 -3.67 7.11
C PHE A 186 -3.29 -3.73 7.55
N SER A 187 -4.22 -3.13 6.81
CA SER A 187 -5.66 -3.23 7.11
C SER A 187 -6.15 -4.67 7.06
N GLN A 188 -5.67 -5.47 6.10
CA GLN A 188 -5.96 -6.90 6.04
C GLN A 188 -5.36 -7.68 7.20
N LEU A 189 -4.12 -7.37 7.61
CA LEU A 189 -3.49 -7.98 8.79
C LEU A 189 -4.30 -7.71 10.06
N PHE A 190 -4.66 -6.45 10.31
CA PHE A 190 -5.48 -6.04 11.46
C PHE A 190 -6.86 -6.70 11.42
N THR A 191 -7.53 -6.66 10.27
CA THR A 191 -8.84 -7.29 10.06
C THR A 191 -8.79 -8.77 10.40
N VAL A 192 -7.83 -9.51 9.87
CA VAL A 192 -7.66 -10.93 10.16
C VAL A 192 -7.48 -11.19 11.65
N PHE A 193 -6.65 -10.38 12.32
CA PHE A 193 -6.39 -10.53 13.74
C PHE A 193 -7.69 -10.41 14.54
N ILE A 194 -8.50 -9.40 14.25
CA ILE A 194 -9.80 -9.19 14.92
C ILE A 194 -10.80 -10.29 14.55
N LEU A 195 -10.92 -10.66 13.28
CA LEU A 195 -11.85 -11.71 12.85
C LEU A 195 -11.58 -13.06 13.53
N LYS A 196 -10.31 -13.42 13.73
CA LYS A 196 -9.93 -14.62 14.50
C LYS A 196 -10.41 -14.53 15.95
N ARG A 197 -10.29 -13.37 16.59
CA ARG A 197 -10.81 -13.13 17.96
C ARG A 197 -12.33 -13.26 18.02
N LEU A 198 -13.02 -12.85 16.95
CA LEU A 198 -14.47 -13.01 16.79
C LEU A 198 -14.90 -14.42 16.35
N LYS A 199 -13.96 -15.39 16.32
CA LYS A 199 -14.19 -16.78 15.89
C LYS A 199 -14.79 -16.91 14.48
N MET A 200 -14.52 -15.94 13.61
CA MET A 200 -14.93 -15.99 12.21
C MET A 200 -13.91 -16.78 11.38
N GLN A 201 -14.40 -17.57 10.42
CA GLN A 201 -13.52 -18.31 9.51
C GLN A 201 -12.85 -17.35 8.54
N VAL A 202 -11.52 -17.35 8.51
CA VAL A 202 -10.72 -16.58 7.56
C VAL A 202 -9.60 -17.48 7.05
N SER A 203 -9.37 -17.50 5.73
CA SER A 203 -8.22 -18.17 5.11
C SER A 203 -6.92 -17.70 5.78
N SER A 204 -5.86 -18.50 5.86
CA SER A 204 -4.53 -18.05 6.32
C SER A 204 -3.76 -17.36 5.19
N PHE A 205 -2.75 -16.54 5.52
CA PHE A 205 -1.79 -16.12 4.48
C PHE A 205 -0.99 -17.34 4.06
N PRO A 206 -0.92 -17.65 2.75
CA PRO A 206 0.06 -18.60 2.27
C PRO A 206 1.47 -18.15 2.70
N PRO A 207 2.39 -19.09 2.97
CA PRO A 207 3.78 -18.75 3.23
C PRO A 207 4.35 -17.84 2.15
N PHE A 208 5.12 -16.81 2.51
CA PHE A 208 5.72 -15.87 1.55
C PHE A 208 6.54 -16.57 0.44
N ARG A 209 7.15 -17.72 0.76
CA ARG A 209 7.87 -18.59 -0.18
C ARG A 209 6.99 -19.21 -1.28
N GLU A 210 5.67 -19.15 -1.16
CA GLU A 210 4.72 -19.66 -2.16
C GLU A 210 4.19 -18.53 -3.07
N LEU A 211 4.51 -17.27 -2.76
CA LEU A 211 4.17 -16.15 -3.64
C LEU A 211 4.82 -16.37 -5.01
N MET A 212 4.00 -16.38 -6.04
CA MET A 212 4.44 -16.41 -7.43
C MET A 212 3.69 -15.35 -8.22
N LEU A 213 4.45 -14.44 -8.82
CA LEU A 213 3.92 -13.43 -9.70
C LEU A 213 3.56 -14.00 -11.09
N PRO A 214 2.53 -13.46 -11.76
CA PRO A 214 2.18 -13.85 -13.13
C PRO A 214 3.33 -13.70 -14.13
N LYS A 215 3.47 -14.67 -15.04
CA LYS A 215 4.49 -14.64 -16.12
C LYS A 215 4.37 -13.41 -17.03
N SER A 216 3.17 -12.83 -17.17
CA SER A 216 2.97 -11.60 -17.94
C SER A 216 3.78 -10.41 -17.44
N LEU A 217 4.07 -10.35 -16.13
CA LEU A 217 4.89 -9.27 -15.55
C LEU A 217 6.32 -9.26 -16.06
N LEU A 218 6.87 -10.42 -16.47
CA LEU A 218 8.18 -10.49 -17.11
C LEU A 218 8.15 -9.78 -18.47
N TRP A 219 7.10 -9.98 -19.27
CA TRP A 219 6.96 -9.31 -20.55
C TRP A 219 6.76 -7.81 -20.40
N TYR A 220 5.95 -7.37 -19.42
CA TYR A 220 5.83 -5.95 -19.11
C TYR A 220 7.18 -5.35 -18.67
N TYR A 221 7.95 -6.06 -17.85
CA TYR A 221 9.31 -5.64 -17.46
C TYR A 221 10.22 -5.46 -18.68
N LEU A 222 10.22 -6.42 -19.60
CA LEU A 222 11.04 -6.35 -20.83
C LEU A 222 10.62 -5.18 -21.73
N ILE A 223 9.31 -4.98 -21.94
CA ILE A 223 8.80 -3.85 -22.74
C ILE A 223 9.23 -2.52 -22.12
N VAL A 224 9.03 -2.35 -20.82
CA VAL A 224 9.40 -1.12 -20.11
C VAL A 224 10.90 -0.89 -20.13
N LEU A 225 11.71 -1.94 -20.03
CA LEU A 225 13.15 -1.86 -20.18
C LEU A 225 13.56 -1.37 -21.57
N VAL A 226 12.95 -1.90 -22.63
CA VAL A 226 13.19 -1.43 -24.01
C VAL A 226 12.78 0.04 -24.16
N LEU A 227 11.60 0.42 -23.66
CA LEU A 227 11.14 1.81 -23.70
C LEU A 227 12.07 2.75 -22.91
N SER A 228 12.63 2.29 -21.79
CA SER A 228 13.60 3.07 -21.01
C SER A 228 14.91 3.29 -21.77
N LEU A 229 15.34 2.35 -22.61
CA LEU A 229 16.56 2.50 -23.43
C LEU A 229 16.40 3.53 -24.54
N MET A 230 15.16 3.86 -24.93
CA MET A 230 14.87 4.92 -25.90
C MET A 230 15.07 6.33 -25.32
N GLN A 231 15.33 6.45 -24.01
CA GLN A 231 15.49 7.72 -23.28
C GLN A 231 14.36 8.71 -23.59
N PRO A 232 13.11 8.41 -23.17
CA PRO A 232 11.98 9.31 -23.39
C PRO A 232 12.28 10.71 -22.85
N GLU A 233 11.81 11.73 -23.57
CA GLU A 233 12.00 13.13 -23.20
C GLU A 233 11.38 13.42 -21.82
N GLU A 234 12.14 14.08 -20.95
CA GLU A 234 11.68 14.48 -19.61
C GLU A 234 10.42 15.36 -19.71
N GLY A 235 9.48 15.18 -18.79
CA GLY A 235 8.18 15.87 -18.82
C GLY A 235 7.15 15.24 -19.76
N SER A 236 7.54 14.37 -20.68
CA SER A 236 6.59 13.66 -21.54
C SER A 236 5.74 12.65 -20.75
N THR A 237 4.54 12.34 -21.26
CA THR A 237 3.69 11.28 -20.68
C THR A 237 4.39 9.92 -20.73
N LEU A 238 5.14 9.64 -21.81
CA LEU A 238 5.88 8.39 -21.96
C LEU A 238 6.97 8.28 -20.90
N PHE A 239 7.72 9.34 -20.64
CA PHE A 239 8.73 9.38 -19.58
C PHE A 239 8.13 9.07 -18.21
N THR A 240 7.04 9.74 -17.84
CA THR A 240 6.35 9.50 -16.58
C THR A 240 5.85 8.06 -16.47
N ALA A 241 5.25 7.51 -17.53
CA ALA A 241 4.77 6.14 -17.55
C ALA A 241 5.92 5.12 -17.40
N VAL A 242 6.99 5.27 -18.18
CA VAL A 242 8.18 4.41 -18.13
C VAL A 242 8.82 4.46 -16.76
N LEU A 243 8.96 5.63 -16.16
CA LEU A 243 9.54 5.81 -14.83
C LEU A 243 8.74 5.05 -13.76
N ASN A 244 7.43 5.29 -13.66
CA ASN A 244 6.59 4.64 -12.65
C ASN A 244 6.49 3.12 -12.86
N LEU A 245 6.30 2.68 -14.10
CA LEU A 245 6.25 1.25 -14.41
C LEU A 245 7.59 0.58 -14.09
N SER A 246 8.71 1.23 -14.37
CA SER A 246 10.04 0.72 -14.02
C SER A 246 10.15 0.51 -12.52
N PHE A 247 9.79 1.51 -11.70
CA PHE A 247 9.84 1.40 -10.24
C PHE A 247 8.98 0.24 -9.70
N ILE A 248 7.72 0.17 -10.14
CA ILE A 248 6.79 -0.87 -9.69
C ILE A 248 7.27 -2.27 -10.12
N LEU A 249 7.67 -2.44 -11.39
CA LEU A 249 8.09 -3.73 -11.92
C LEU A 249 9.42 -4.17 -11.31
N MET A 250 10.36 -3.26 -11.07
CA MET A 250 11.59 -3.56 -10.33
C MET A 250 11.29 -4.06 -8.91
N LEU A 251 10.39 -3.39 -8.19
CA LEU A 251 9.96 -3.81 -6.85
C LEU A 251 9.32 -5.20 -6.88
N LEU A 252 8.40 -5.45 -7.82
CA LEU A 252 7.74 -6.74 -7.98
C LEU A 252 8.74 -7.87 -8.28
N MET A 253 9.70 -7.64 -9.17
CA MET A 253 10.77 -8.61 -9.47
C MET A 253 11.66 -8.87 -8.25
N THR A 254 11.98 -7.85 -7.45
CA THR A 254 12.70 -8.02 -6.19
C THR A 254 11.89 -8.85 -5.18
N ILE A 255 10.59 -8.58 -5.02
CA ILE A 255 9.71 -9.36 -4.14
C ILE A 255 9.65 -10.82 -4.59
N GLN A 256 9.55 -11.08 -5.89
CA GLN A 256 9.63 -12.44 -6.44
C GLN A 256 10.98 -13.11 -6.10
N GLY A 257 12.09 -12.39 -6.28
CA GLY A 257 13.43 -12.89 -5.96
C GLY A 257 13.58 -13.27 -4.49
N LEU A 258 13.09 -12.42 -3.59
CA LEU A 258 13.03 -12.72 -2.15
C LEU A 258 12.16 -13.96 -1.90
N SER A 259 10.96 -14.04 -2.48
CA SER A 259 10.08 -15.20 -2.33
C SER A 259 10.78 -16.48 -2.79
N PHE A 260 11.51 -16.44 -3.90
CA PHE A 260 12.28 -17.56 -4.40
C PHE A 260 13.43 -17.95 -3.46
N ILE A 261 14.16 -17.00 -2.89
CA ILE A 261 15.23 -17.28 -1.92
C ILE A 261 14.65 -17.99 -0.69
N PHE A 262 13.52 -17.53 -0.16
CA PHE A 262 12.81 -18.22 0.93
C PHE A 262 12.35 -19.63 0.53
N PHE A 263 11.87 -19.81 -0.70
CA PHE A 263 11.50 -21.12 -1.26
C PHE A 263 12.71 -22.05 -1.36
N PHE A 264 13.80 -21.59 -1.94
CA PHE A 264 15.03 -22.35 -2.15
C PHE A 264 15.61 -22.83 -0.82
N CYS A 265 15.74 -21.93 0.15
CA CYS A 265 16.20 -22.28 1.49
C CYS A 265 15.28 -23.29 2.16
N HIS A 266 13.97 -23.18 1.98
CA HIS A 266 13.01 -24.13 2.53
C HIS A 266 13.17 -25.55 1.93
N VAL A 267 13.21 -25.65 0.59
CA VAL A 267 13.35 -26.95 -0.10
C VAL A 267 14.70 -27.60 0.21
N LYS A 268 15.77 -26.81 0.30
CA LYS A 268 17.12 -27.29 0.65
C LYS A 268 17.34 -27.46 2.15
N LYS A 269 16.32 -27.27 2.99
CA LYS A 269 16.40 -27.37 4.47
C LYS A 269 17.47 -26.47 5.10
N ILE A 270 17.76 -25.34 4.46
CA ILE A 270 18.65 -24.29 4.99
C ILE A 270 17.92 -23.54 6.10
N SER A 271 18.64 -23.13 7.15
CA SER A 271 18.09 -22.36 8.27
C SER A 271 17.35 -21.10 7.78
N LYS A 272 16.20 -20.81 8.40
CA LYS A 272 15.39 -19.61 8.11
C LYS A 272 16.14 -18.31 8.38
N VAL A 273 17.22 -18.35 9.17
CA VAL A 273 18.08 -17.19 9.43
C VAL A 273 18.68 -16.65 8.13
N VAL A 274 19.11 -17.53 7.22
CA VAL A 274 19.76 -17.10 5.95
C VAL A 274 18.86 -16.21 5.09
N PRO A 275 17.64 -16.62 4.68
CA PRO A 275 16.78 -15.76 3.87
C PRO A 275 16.32 -14.50 4.62
N ILE A 276 16.20 -14.54 5.95
CA ILE A 276 15.89 -13.36 6.77
C ILE A 276 17.07 -12.37 6.77
N THR A 277 18.31 -12.85 6.92
CA THR A 277 19.49 -12.00 6.84
C THR A 277 19.64 -11.38 5.47
N ILE A 278 19.42 -12.13 4.38
CA ILE A 278 19.44 -11.59 3.01
C ILE A 278 18.37 -10.49 2.85
N LEU A 279 17.17 -10.71 3.37
CA LEU A 279 16.11 -9.69 3.37
C LEU A 279 16.57 -8.42 4.09
N ILE A 280 17.12 -8.53 5.30
CA ILE A 280 17.59 -7.36 6.07
C ILE A 280 18.74 -6.65 5.33
N LEU A 281 19.74 -7.40 4.86
CA LEU A 281 20.88 -6.85 4.13
C LEU A 281 20.47 -6.19 2.82
N SER A 282 19.37 -6.62 2.19
CA SER A 282 18.87 -5.99 0.96
C SER A 282 18.47 -4.52 1.16
N PHE A 283 18.06 -4.14 2.38
CA PHE A 283 17.78 -2.73 2.70
C PHE A 283 19.06 -1.91 2.95
N LEU A 284 20.16 -2.57 3.35
CA LEU A 284 21.42 -1.92 3.71
C LEU A 284 22.40 -1.85 2.54
N ILE A 285 22.28 -2.77 1.57
CA ILE A 285 23.24 -2.96 0.48
C ILE A 285 22.47 -2.85 -0.84
N PRO A 286 22.35 -1.65 -1.45
CA PRO A 286 21.64 -1.45 -2.71
C PRO A 286 22.10 -2.40 -3.85
N PRO A 287 23.40 -2.71 -4.02
CA PRO A 287 23.85 -3.69 -5.00
C PRO A 287 23.21 -5.09 -4.85
N LEU A 288 22.91 -5.50 -3.62
CA LEU A 288 22.29 -6.80 -3.34
C LEU A 288 20.85 -6.86 -3.89
N VAL A 289 20.12 -5.75 -3.87
CA VAL A 289 18.77 -5.66 -4.43
C VAL A 289 18.78 -5.99 -5.93
N TYR A 290 19.78 -5.54 -6.67
CA TYR A 290 19.91 -5.87 -8.09
C TYR A 290 20.09 -7.36 -8.33
N ILE A 291 20.90 -8.03 -7.51
CA ILE A 291 21.11 -9.48 -7.59
C ILE A 291 19.79 -10.22 -7.29
N ILE A 292 19.10 -9.82 -6.21
CA ILE A 292 17.81 -10.40 -5.82
C ILE A 292 16.77 -10.21 -6.95
N ARG A 293 16.73 -9.03 -7.56
CA ARG A 293 15.84 -8.74 -8.70
C ARG A 293 16.12 -9.68 -9.87
N MET A 294 17.39 -9.89 -10.21
CA MET A 294 17.78 -10.84 -11.27
C MET A 294 17.33 -12.26 -10.95
N ILE A 295 17.46 -12.70 -9.68
CA ILE A 295 16.94 -14.00 -9.24
C ILE A 295 15.42 -14.09 -9.49
N GLY A 296 14.67 -13.04 -9.17
CA GLY A 296 13.21 -13.00 -9.41
C GLY A 296 12.84 -13.09 -10.89
N ILE A 297 13.57 -12.38 -11.76
CA ILE A 297 13.41 -12.44 -13.22
C ILE A 297 13.65 -13.87 -13.73
N VAL A 298 14.75 -14.50 -13.30
CA VAL A 298 15.10 -15.87 -13.72
C VAL A 298 14.10 -16.89 -13.17
N ASP A 299 13.61 -16.72 -11.93
CA ASP A 299 12.59 -17.60 -11.35
C ASP A 299 11.32 -17.65 -12.21
N ILE A 300 10.78 -16.48 -12.59
CA ILE A 300 9.58 -16.41 -13.44
C ILE A 300 9.86 -16.91 -14.86
N GLY A 301 10.97 -16.45 -15.46
CA GLY A 301 11.29 -16.74 -16.86
C GLY A 301 11.58 -18.21 -17.12
N PHE A 302 12.30 -18.86 -16.20
CA PHE A 302 12.72 -20.25 -16.37
C PHE A 302 11.95 -21.26 -15.51
N GLN A 303 11.00 -20.79 -14.69
CA GLN A 303 10.21 -21.62 -13.77
C GLN A 303 11.10 -22.45 -12.85
N LEU A 304 12.03 -21.79 -12.16
CA LEU A 304 13.06 -22.47 -11.37
C LEU A 304 12.47 -23.36 -10.28
N ARG A 305 11.34 -22.95 -9.67
CA ARG A 305 10.67 -23.73 -8.62
C ARG A 305 10.24 -25.12 -9.08
N ASP A 306 9.66 -25.23 -10.28
CA ASP A 306 9.19 -26.49 -10.84
C ASP A 306 10.36 -27.43 -11.13
N ARG A 307 11.46 -26.88 -11.68
CA ARG A 307 12.71 -27.62 -11.93
C ARG A 307 13.33 -28.15 -10.64
N ILE A 308 13.32 -27.36 -9.56
CA ILE A 308 13.89 -27.75 -8.27
C ILE A 308 13.04 -28.82 -7.58
N GLN A 309 11.72 -28.78 -7.73
CA GLN A 309 10.81 -29.78 -7.16
C GLN A 309 10.70 -31.05 -7.99
N GLY A 310 11.33 -31.11 -9.17
CA GLY A 310 11.34 -32.29 -10.02
C GLY A 310 10.02 -32.57 -10.74
N LYS A 311 9.13 -31.58 -10.86
CA LYS A 311 7.96 -31.69 -11.72
C LYS A 311 8.42 -31.45 -13.17
N LYS A 312 8.52 -32.55 -13.93
CA LYS A 312 8.69 -32.53 -15.39
C LYS A 312 7.50 -31.89 -16.06
#